data_AF-A0A7W1WP30-F1
#
_entry.id   AF-A0A7W1WP30-F1
#
_cell.length_a   1.000
_cell.length_b   1.000
_cell.length_c   1.000
_cell.angle_alpha   90.00
_cell.angle_beta   90.00
_cell.angle_gamma   90.00
#
_symmetry.space_group_name_H-M   'P 1'
#
loop_
_entity.id
_entity.type
_entity.pdbx_description
1 polymer ?
#
loop_
_entity_poly.entity_id
_entity_poly.type
_entity_poly.pdbx_seq_one_letter_code
_entity_poly.pdbx_strand_id
1 'polypeptide(L)' 'MKSSTLKAVEPFVQYGLREARYTSVEHALREVAAIAYLMGRGFDPRTAHQIVESWEVDERF' A
#
# COMPACT_ATOMS: atom_id res chain seq x y z
N MET A 1 14.69 1.91 15.69
CA MET A 1 13.67 1.11 14.98
C MET A 1 12.43 1.94 14.62
N LYS A 2 11.74 2.60 15.57
CA LYS A 2 10.53 3.41 15.28
C LYS A 2 10.68 4.37 14.09
N SER A 3 11.70 5.23 14.07
CA SER A 3 11.86 6.22 12.98
C SER A 3 12.10 5.61 11.61
N SER A 4 12.95 4.59 11.50
CA SER A 4 13.21 3.90 10.23
C SER A 4 12.00 3.11 9.76
N THR A 5 11.26 2.48 10.67
CA THR A 5 9.99 1.79 10.35
C THR A 5 8.94 2.77 9.82
N LEU A 6 8.71 3.90 10.50
CA LEU A 6 7.75 4.91 10.04
C LEU A 6 8.14 5.51 8.69
N LYS A 7 9.43 5.84 8.50
CA LYS A 7 9.94 6.33 7.21
C LYS A 7 9.75 5.34 6.06
N ALA A 8 9.87 4.04 6.34
CA ALA A 8 9.72 3.00 5.32
C ALA A 8 8.27 2.90 4.80
N VAL A 9 7.28 3.16 5.67
CA VAL A 9 5.86 3.05 5.31
C VAL A 9 5.19 4.37 4.95
N GLU A 10 5.79 5.51 5.30
CA GLU A 10 5.23 6.85 5.09
C GLU A 10 4.72 7.10 3.65
N PRO A 11 5.44 6.74 2.58
CA PRO A 11 4.94 6.96 1.21
C PRO A 11 3.60 6.23 0.95
N PHE A 12 3.41 5.05 1.53
CA PHE A 12 2.20 4.25 1.37
C PHE A 12 1.06 4.74 2.24
N VAL A 13 1.36 5.26 3.43
CA VAL A 13 0.35 5.95 4.26
C VAL A 13 -0.19 7.18 3.52
N GLN A 14 0.68 7.99 2.92
CA GLN A 14 0.27 9.15 2.13
C GLN A 14 -0.52 8.75 0.87
N TYR A 15 -0.13 7.65 0.22
CA TYR A 15 -0.88 7.04 -0.88
C TYR A 15 -2.30 6.66 -0.42
N GLY A 16 -2.45 5.85 0.64
CA GLY A 16 -3.76 5.41 1.12
C GLY A 16 -4.65 6.56 1.59
N LEU A 17 -4.08 7.61 2.20
CA LEU A 17 -4.83 8.82 2.56
C LEU A 17 -5.34 9.61 1.34
N ARG A 18 -4.64 9.52 0.20
CA ARG A 18 -5.11 10.09 -1.06
C ARG A 18 -6.18 9.21 -1.68
N GLU A 19 -5.97 7.91 -1.77
CA GLU A 19 -6.93 6.95 -2.32
C GLU A 19 -8.26 6.97 -1.55
N ALA A 20 -8.22 7.01 -0.21
CA ALA A 20 -9.41 7.10 0.64
C ALA A 20 -10.30 8.33 0.39
N ARG A 21 -9.84 9.33 -0.38
CA ARG A 21 -10.68 10.46 -0.84
C ARG A 21 -11.53 10.11 -2.05
N TYR A 22 -11.12 9.10 -2.80
CA TYR A 22 -11.72 8.65 -4.07
C TYR A 22 -12.38 7.27 -3.94
N THR A 23 -11.98 6.46 -2.95
CA THR A 23 -12.52 5.13 -2.62
C THR A 23 -12.93 5.03 -1.15
N SER A 24 -13.25 3.83 -0.67
CA SER A 24 -13.53 3.58 0.75
C SER A 24 -12.25 3.54 1.59
N VAL A 25 -12.36 3.97 2.86
CA VAL A 25 -11.26 3.85 3.83
C VAL A 25 -10.83 2.39 4.01
N GLU A 26 -11.76 1.44 3.97
CA GLU A 26 -11.46 0.01 4.07
C GLU A 26 -10.53 -0.45 2.93
N HIS A 27 -10.85 -0.07 1.69
CA HIS A 27 -10.07 -0.42 0.52
C HIS A 27 -8.65 0.18 0.60
N ALA A 28 -8.54 1.48 0.83
CA ALA A 28 -7.23 2.14 0.95
C ALA A 28 -6.36 1.55 2.08
N LEU A 29 -6.97 1.18 3.22
CA LEU A 29 -6.24 0.51 4.31
C LEU A 29 -5.78 -0.90 3.92
N ARG A 30 -6.59 -1.62 3.13
CA ARG A 30 -6.26 -2.96 2.64
C ARG A 30 -5.04 -2.92 1.73
N GLU A 31 -4.98 -1.95 0.83
CA GLU A 31 -3.82 -1.75 -0.06
C GLU A 31 -2.56 -1.43 0.74
N VAL A 32 -2.61 -0.45 1.66
CA VAL A 32 -1.46 -0.09 2.49
C VAL A 32 -0.96 -1.28 3.32
N ALA A 33 -1.88 -2.08 3.88
CA ALA A 33 -1.54 -3.28 4.63
C ALA A 33 -0.88 -4.35 3.73
N ALA A 34 -1.39 -4.54 2.51
CA ALA A 34 -0.83 -5.49 1.55
C ALA A 34 0.58 -5.09 1.09
N ILE A 35 0.81 -3.81 0.80
CA ILE A 35 2.13 -3.29 0.44
C ILE A 35 3.12 -3.54 1.57
N ALA A 36 2.76 -3.17 2.81
CA ALA A 36 3.61 -3.38 3.98
C ALA A 36 3.92 -4.86 4.24
N TYR A 37 2.94 -5.75 4.02
CA TYR A 37 3.13 -7.20 4.13
C TYR A 37 4.13 -7.71 3.09
N LEU A 38 4.01 -7.31 1.82
CA LEU A 38 4.93 -7.69 0.74
C LEU A 38 6.34 -7.18 0.99
N MET A 39 6.49 -5.95 1.49
CA MET A 39 7.79 -5.45 1.93
C MET A 39 8.41 -6.34 3.03
N GLY A 40 7.60 -6.76 4.01
CA GLY A 40 8.01 -7.71 5.05
C GLY A 40 8.39 -9.10 4.51
N ARG A 41 7.89 -9.48 3.33
CA ARG A 41 8.24 -10.72 2.61
C ARG A 41 9.53 -10.59 1.78
N GLY A 42 10.12 -9.40 1.70
CA GLY A 42 11.38 -9.14 1.01
C GLY A 42 11.25 -8.47 -0.36
N PHE A 43 10.04 -8.08 -0.78
CA PHE A 43 9.86 -7.26 -1.98
C PHE A 43 10.34 -5.83 -1.71
N ASP A 44 10.99 -5.22 -2.70
CA ASP A 44 11.31 -3.79 -2.60
C ASP A 44 10.03 -2.94 -2.65
N PRO A 45 10.05 -1.72 -2.07
CA PRO A 45 8.89 -0.82 -1.98
C PRO A 45 8.13 -0.62 -3.30
N ARG A 46 8.84 -0.53 -4.43
CA ARG A 46 8.23 -0.26 -5.74
C ARG A 46 7.52 -1.50 -6.25
N THR A 47 8.17 -2.66 -6.18
CA THR A 47 7.59 -3.93 -6.61
C THR A 47 6.35 -4.28 -5.78
N ALA A 48 6.41 -4.10 -4.45
CA ALA A 48 5.26 -4.34 -3.57
C ALA A 48 4.05 -3.48 -3.95
N HIS A 49 4.26 -2.19 -4.22
CA HIS A 49 3.20 -1.28 -4.66
C HIS A 49 2.61 -1.66 -6.02
N GLN A 50 3.45 -2.00 -7.01
CA GLN A 50 2.98 -2.42 -8.34
C GLN A 50 2.18 -3.72 -8.33
N ILE A 51 2.52 -4.66 -7.43
CA ILE A 51 1.73 -5.89 -7.25
C ILE A 51 0.33 -5.54 -6.75
N VAL A 52 0.20 -4.69 -5.73
CA VAL A 52 -1.11 -4.32 -5.15
C VAL A 52 -1.96 -3.56 -6.16
N GLU A 53 -1.40 -2.57 -6.85
CA GLU A 53 -2.07 -1.82 -7.92
C GLU A 53 -2.54 -2.73 -9.09
N SER A 54 -1.89 -3.88 -9.31
CA SER A 54 -2.33 -4.80 -10.36
C SER A 54 -3.65 -5.51 -10.03
N TRP A 55 -4.03 -5.60 -8.75
CA TRP A 55 -5.28 -6.22 -8.31
C TRP A 55 -6.50 -5.34 -8.63
N GLU A 56 -6.34 -4.02 -8.69
CA GLU A 56 -7.38 -3.07 -9.10
C GLU A 56 -7.89 -3.32 -10.53
N VAL A 57 -7.04 -3.87 -11.39
CA VAL A 57 -7.44 -4.25 -12.75
C VAL A 57 -8.41 -5.43 -12.70
N ASP A 58 -8.20 -6.37 -11.79
CA ASP A 58 -9.07 -7.54 -11.60
C ASP A 58 -10.38 -7.20 -10.86
N GLU A 59 -10.43 -6.10 -10.09
CA GLU A 59 -11.65 -5.65 -9.38
C GLU A 59 -12.68 -4.93 -10.27
N ARG A 60 -12.29 -4.48 -11.48
CA ARG A 60 -13.16 -3.68 -12.39
C ARG A 60 -13.98 -4.50 -13.39
N PHE A 61 -14.09 -5.82 -13.24
CA PHE A 61 -14.79 -6.72 -14.18
C PHE A 61 -15.98 -7.46 -13.56
#